data_AF-A0A3S0CBX1-F1
#
_entry.id   AF-A0A3S0CBX1-F1
#
_cell.length_a   1.000
_cell.length_b   1.000
_cell.length_c   1.000
_cell.angle_alpha   90.00
_cell.angle_beta   90.00
_cell.angle_gamma   90.00
#
_symmetry.space_group_name_H-M   'P 1'
#
loop_
_entity.id
_entity.type
_entity.pdbx_description
1 polymer ?
#
loop_
_entity_poly.entity_id
_entity_poly.type
_entity_poly.pdbx_seq_one_letter_code
_entity_poly.pdbx_strand_id
1 'polypeptide(L)'
;MGESFIRWQSILINQLGFTNNLIIGLSIGVLGYLINFLQQVTILNCFQKFFFWIACISIIYSLTMGLKLVINRLDDFKITANIARKRETNKREGIEEDRKKVKEIGEKTWNLLIWQISTFFASLICTLVIILIEYGDKIT
;
A
#
# COMPACT_ATOMS: atom_id res chain seq x y z
N MET A 1 31.13 -5.55 11.49
CA MET A 1 30.15 -4.59 10.95
C MET A 1 29.96 -3.63 12.07
N GLY A 2 29.99 -2.33 11.78
CA GLY A 2 29.80 -1.35 12.84
C GLY A 2 28.42 -1.53 13.46
N GLU A 3 28.28 -1.23 14.76
CA GLU A 3 26.99 -0.98 15.43
C GLU A 3 26.00 -0.19 14.54
N SER A 4 26.56 0.65 13.68
CA SER A 4 25.96 1.24 12.48
C SER A 4 24.98 0.33 11.72
N PHE A 5 25.37 -0.83 11.20
CA PHE A 5 24.48 -1.65 10.38
C PHE A 5 23.27 -2.19 11.15
N ILE A 6 23.48 -2.52 12.43
CA ILE A 6 22.46 -3.05 13.35
C ILE A 6 21.46 -1.97 13.78
N ARG A 7 21.89 -0.70 13.87
CA ARG A 7 21.03 0.47 14.09
C ARG A 7 20.23 0.88 12.84
N TRP A 8 20.84 0.81 11.66
CA TRP A 8 20.21 1.16 10.38
C TRP A 8 19.10 0.21 9.98
N GLN A 9 19.31 -1.05 10.29
CA GLN A 9 18.36 -2.11 10.03
C GLN A 9 17.17 -2.09 11.02
N SER A 10 17.37 -1.64 12.25
CA SER A 10 16.33 -1.52 13.28
C SER A 10 15.35 -0.35 13.03
N ILE A 11 15.84 0.77 12.49
CA ILE A 11 15.03 1.94 12.11
C ILE A 11 14.19 1.64 10.86
N LEU A 12 14.73 0.88 9.90
CA LEU A 12 14.01 0.42 8.71
C LEU A 12 12.80 -0.47 9.05
N ILE A 13 12.91 -1.22 10.14
CA ILE A 13 11.88 -2.16 10.61
C ILE A 13 10.76 -1.44 11.37
N ASN A 14 11.05 -0.46 12.21
CA ASN A 14 9.99 0.33 12.86
C ASN A 14 9.21 1.19 11.85
N GLN A 15 9.88 1.65 10.79
CA GLN A 15 9.24 2.46 9.77
C GLN A 15 8.31 1.66 8.88
N LEU A 16 8.70 0.47 8.42
CA LEU A 16 7.80 -0.37 7.65
C LEU A 16 6.61 -0.88 8.48
N GLY A 17 6.84 -1.13 9.78
CA GLY A 17 5.82 -1.56 10.74
C GLY A 17 4.77 -0.49 11.06
N PHE A 18 5.15 0.79 11.12
CA PHE A 18 4.18 1.88 11.06
C PHE A 18 3.48 1.94 9.70
N THR A 19 4.28 1.86 8.63
CA THR A 19 3.86 2.13 7.25
C THR A 19 2.69 1.25 6.84
N ASN A 20 2.78 -0.03 7.16
CA ASN A 20 1.75 -0.93 6.73
C ASN A 20 0.58 -1.08 7.71
N ASN A 21 0.82 -0.89 9.01
CA ASN A 21 -0.27 -0.93 9.98
C ASN A 21 -1.25 0.24 9.80
N LEU A 22 -0.75 1.34 9.27
CA LEU A 22 -1.55 2.46 8.82
C LEU A 22 -2.25 2.20 7.48
N ILE A 23 -1.53 1.70 6.45
CA ILE A 23 -2.09 1.31 5.12
C ILE A 23 -3.42 0.61 5.28
N ILE A 24 -3.43 -0.22 6.31
CA ILE A 24 -4.46 -1.15 6.64
C ILE A 24 -5.48 -0.53 7.58
N GLY A 25 -5.09 0.24 8.60
CA GLY A 25 -6.03 1.03 9.40
C GLY A 25 -6.94 1.93 8.55
N LEU A 26 -6.47 2.32 7.38
CA LEU A 26 -7.17 3.20 6.47
C LEU A 26 -8.07 2.49 5.49
N SER A 27 -7.63 1.37 4.96
CA SER A 27 -8.56 0.52 4.24
C SER A 27 -9.67 0.01 5.16
N ILE A 28 -9.45 0.00 6.47
CA ILE A 28 -10.47 -0.26 7.47
C ILE A 28 -11.48 0.89 7.60
N GLY A 29 -11.06 2.14 7.42
CA GLY A 29 -12.00 3.25 7.19
C GLY A 29 -12.71 3.20 5.84
N VAL A 30 -12.02 2.81 4.73
CA VAL A 30 -12.64 2.70 3.36
C VAL A 30 -13.95 2.01 3.47
N LEU A 31 -13.81 0.91 4.15
CA LEU A 31 -14.83 -0.03 4.41
C LEU A 31 -15.83 0.54 5.39
N GLY A 32 -15.42 1.03 6.56
CA GLY A 32 -16.34 1.46 7.64
C GLY A 32 -17.42 2.46 7.22
N TYR A 33 -17.25 3.08 6.05
CA TYR A 33 -18.04 4.13 5.47
C TYR A 33 -18.63 3.82 4.06
N LEU A 34 -17.95 3.01 3.25
CA LEU A 34 -18.70 2.14 2.32
C LEU A 34 -19.68 1.26 3.11
N ILE A 35 -19.65 1.32 4.43
CA ILE A 35 -20.58 0.84 5.44
C ILE A 35 -21.22 2.04 6.12
N ASN A 36 -22.46 1.87 6.55
CA ASN A 36 -23.46 2.92 6.31
C ASN A 36 -23.66 3.26 4.83
N PHE A 37 -22.83 2.68 3.98
CA PHE A 37 -22.88 2.25 2.61
C PHE A 37 -23.51 3.24 1.66
N LEU A 38 -24.73 3.70 1.78
CA LEU A 38 -25.84 3.03 1.14
C LEU A 38 -26.80 2.32 2.11
N GLN A 39 -26.63 2.40 3.44
CA GLN A 39 -27.57 1.84 4.45
C GLN A 39 -28.94 2.57 4.54
N GLN A 40 -29.19 3.51 3.66
CA GLN A 40 -30.51 4.13 3.46
C GLN A 40 -31.06 3.84 2.05
N VAL A 41 -30.42 2.96 1.28
CA VAL A 41 -30.73 2.81 -0.14
C VAL A 41 -32.17 2.38 -0.38
N THR A 42 -32.86 3.22 -1.16
CA THR A 42 -34.04 2.88 -1.95
C THR A 42 -33.70 3.11 -3.42
N ILE A 43 -33.12 2.09 -4.06
CA ILE A 43 -32.79 1.99 -5.51
C ILE A 43 -31.72 2.97 -6.02
N LEU A 44 -30.57 2.41 -6.42
CA LEU A 44 -29.50 3.15 -7.11
C LEU A 44 -29.70 3.19 -8.62
N ASN A 45 -29.36 4.33 -9.20
CA ASN A 45 -29.31 4.56 -10.64
C ASN A 45 -28.15 3.81 -11.32
N CYS A 46 -28.24 3.64 -12.64
CA CYS A 46 -27.26 2.85 -13.41
C CYS A 46 -25.83 3.40 -13.29
N PHE A 47 -25.69 4.73 -13.23
CA PHE A 47 -24.39 5.39 -13.05
C PHE A 47 -23.81 5.18 -11.65
N GLN A 48 -24.61 5.30 -10.59
CA GLN A 48 -24.14 5.02 -9.22
C GLN A 48 -23.64 3.58 -9.06
N LYS A 49 -24.31 2.61 -9.71
CA LYS A 49 -23.86 1.20 -9.71
C LYS A 49 -22.50 1.04 -10.37
N PHE A 50 -22.28 1.72 -11.49
CA PHE A 50 -20.99 1.66 -12.18
C PHE A 50 -19.86 2.20 -11.31
N PHE A 51 -20.05 3.39 -10.72
CA PHE A 51 -19.06 3.99 -9.82
C PHE A 51 -18.85 3.16 -8.56
N PHE A 52 -19.89 2.50 -8.06
CA PHE A 52 -19.79 1.62 -6.91
C PHE A 52 -18.85 0.45 -7.16
N TRP A 53 -18.96 -0.20 -8.32
CA TRP A 53 -18.08 -1.30 -8.69
C TRP A 53 -16.64 -0.87 -8.86
N ILE A 54 -16.41 0.30 -9.47
CA ILE A 54 -15.08 0.87 -9.58
C ILE A 54 -14.51 1.19 -8.19
N ALA A 55 -15.33 1.73 -7.29
CA ALA A 55 -14.92 2.03 -5.93
C ALA A 55 -14.44 0.76 -5.20
N CYS A 56 -15.21 -0.32 -5.33
CA CYS A 56 -14.88 -1.60 -4.73
C CYS A 56 -13.59 -2.19 -5.30
N ILE A 57 -13.47 -2.26 -6.62
CA ILE A 57 -12.30 -2.85 -7.27
C ILE A 57 -11.05 -2.05 -6.93
N SER A 58 -11.17 -0.72 -6.92
CA SER A 58 -10.04 0.16 -6.61
C SER A 58 -9.54 -0.02 -5.19
N ILE A 59 -10.42 -0.21 -4.18
CA ILE A 59 -9.90 -0.43 -2.84
C ILE A 59 -9.31 -1.80 -2.63
N ILE A 60 -9.87 -2.80 -3.30
CA ILE A 60 -9.31 -4.14 -3.28
C ILE A 60 -7.91 -4.09 -3.88
N TYR A 61 -7.73 -3.37 -4.98
CA TYR A 61 -6.43 -3.20 -5.60
C TYR A 61 -5.44 -2.46 -4.69
N SER A 62 -5.90 -1.41 -4.01
CA SER A 62 -5.13 -0.64 -3.04
C SER A 62 -4.58 -1.50 -1.92
N LEU A 63 -5.45 -2.29 -1.30
CA LEU A 63 -5.10 -3.27 -0.30
C LEU A 63 -4.07 -4.27 -0.86
N THR A 64 -4.30 -4.78 -2.06
CA THR A 64 -3.43 -5.79 -2.68
C THR A 64 -2.03 -5.24 -2.94
N MET A 65 -1.93 -3.98 -3.37
CA MET A 65 -0.65 -3.33 -3.60
C MET A 65 0.06 -2.99 -2.30
N GLY A 66 -0.67 -2.67 -1.23
CA GLY A 66 -0.10 -2.56 0.11
C GLY A 66 0.51 -3.82 0.65
N LEU A 67 -0.10 -4.95 0.34
CA LEU A 67 0.45 -6.23 0.72
C LEU A 67 1.71 -6.54 -0.11
N LYS A 68 1.70 -6.26 -1.42
CA LYS A 68 2.87 -6.45 -2.28
C LYS A 68 4.03 -5.54 -1.90
N LEU A 69 3.74 -4.30 -1.52
CA LEU A 69 4.72 -3.34 -1.00
C LEU A 69 5.51 -3.95 0.17
N VAL A 70 4.80 -4.51 1.13
CA VAL A 70 5.40 -5.07 2.34
C VAL A 70 6.28 -6.26 2.00
N ILE A 71 5.82 -7.13 1.10
CA ILE A 71 6.57 -8.30 0.64
C ILE A 71 7.86 -7.87 -0.06
N ASN A 72 7.75 -6.93 -0.98
CA ASN A 72 8.91 -6.46 -1.74
C ASN A 72 9.94 -5.78 -0.83
N ARG A 73 9.46 -5.10 0.21
CA ARG A 73 10.33 -4.41 1.17
C ARG A 73 10.95 -5.34 2.20
N LEU A 74 10.30 -6.47 2.47
CA LEU A 74 10.88 -7.57 3.25
C LEU A 74 12.04 -8.24 2.50
N ASP A 75 11.94 -8.35 1.17
CA ASP A 75 13.02 -8.92 0.36
C ASP A 75 14.21 -7.96 0.23
N ASP A 76 13.95 -6.65 0.16
CA ASP A 76 14.99 -5.62 0.22
C ASP A 76 15.83 -5.71 1.51
N PHE A 77 15.15 -6.01 2.62
CA PHE A 77 15.78 -6.20 3.92
C PHE A 77 16.70 -7.42 3.97
N LYS A 78 16.26 -8.56 3.40
CA LYS A 78 17.03 -9.81 3.38
C LYS A 78 18.35 -9.63 2.63
N ILE A 79 18.31 -8.93 1.50
CA ILE A 79 19.50 -8.74 0.67
C ILE A 79 20.43 -7.72 1.32
N THR A 80 19.90 -6.65 1.89
CA THR A 80 20.68 -5.65 2.64
C THR A 80 21.41 -6.28 3.83
N ALA A 81 20.76 -7.18 4.57
CA ALA A 81 21.37 -7.97 5.64
C ALA A 81 22.50 -8.86 5.13
N ASN A 82 22.29 -9.52 3.99
CA ASN A 82 23.28 -10.41 3.38
C ASN A 82 24.54 -9.65 2.91
N ILE A 83 24.35 -8.46 2.33
CA ILE A 83 25.46 -7.58 1.92
C ILE A 83 26.34 -7.21 3.11
N ALA A 84 25.74 -6.86 4.24
CA ALA A 84 26.52 -6.46 5.40
C ALA A 84 27.27 -7.64 6.03
N ARG A 85 26.66 -8.82 6.06
CA ARG A 85 27.31 -10.07 6.49
C ARG A 85 28.50 -10.44 5.62
N LYS A 86 28.38 -10.27 4.30
CA LYS A 86 29.49 -10.44 3.36
C LYS A 86 30.63 -9.45 3.61
N ARG A 87 30.33 -8.20 3.96
CA ARG A 87 31.35 -7.19 4.36
C ARG A 87 32.08 -7.55 5.63
N GLU A 88 31.40 -8.19 6.57
CA GLU A 88 31.97 -8.60 7.85
C GLU A 88 32.91 -9.80 7.75
N THR A 89 32.56 -10.73 6.87
CA THR A 89 33.31 -11.97 6.62
C THR A 89 34.39 -11.81 5.55
N ASN A 90 34.63 -10.57 5.09
CA ASN A 90 35.56 -10.19 4.01
C ASN A 90 35.35 -10.93 2.68
N LYS A 91 34.22 -11.64 2.50
CA LYS A 91 33.82 -12.28 1.24
C LYS A 91 33.13 -11.25 0.36
N ARG A 92 33.92 -10.47 -0.39
CA ARG A 92 33.44 -9.35 -1.20
C ARG A 92 32.79 -9.74 -2.53
N GLU A 93 32.82 -11.03 -2.86
CA GLU A 93 32.25 -11.58 -4.08
C GLU A 93 30.72 -11.42 -4.12
N GLY A 94 30.21 -10.94 -5.26
CA GLY A 94 28.77 -10.76 -5.51
C GLY A 94 28.09 -9.64 -4.72
N ILE A 95 28.82 -8.84 -3.92
CA ILE A 95 28.23 -7.71 -3.18
C ILE A 95 27.64 -6.66 -4.13
N GLU A 96 28.27 -6.45 -5.28
CA GLU A 96 27.83 -5.43 -6.24
C GLU A 96 26.56 -5.86 -7.01
N GLU A 97 26.36 -7.16 -7.23
CA GLU A 97 25.12 -7.71 -7.79
C GLU A 97 23.98 -7.64 -6.78
N ASP A 98 24.25 -7.98 -5.52
CA ASP A 98 23.27 -7.87 -4.45
C ASP A 98 22.85 -6.40 -4.23
N ARG A 99 23.78 -5.44 -4.39
CA ARG A 99 23.49 -4.00 -4.36
C ARG A 99 22.59 -3.56 -5.51
N LYS A 100 22.78 -4.10 -6.71
CA LYS A 100 21.90 -3.81 -7.85
C LYS A 100 20.50 -4.34 -7.61
N LYS A 101 20.38 -5.57 -7.10
CA LYS A 101 19.09 -6.17 -6.74
C LYS A 101 18.35 -5.37 -5.67
N VAL A 102 19.06 -4.89 -4.63
CA VAL A 102 18.49 -3.99 -3.61
C VAL A 102 17.98 -2.68 -4.24
N LYS A 103 18.70 -2.09 -5.19
CA LYS A 103 18.23 -0.89 -5.90
C LYS A 103 16.94 -1.14 -6.69
N GLU A 104 16.88 -2.23 -7.46
CA GLU A 104 15.69 -2.58 -8.24
C GLU A 104 14.48 -2.90 -7.36
N ILE A 105 14.71 -3.60 -6.25
CA ILE A 105 13.67 -3.94 -5.29
C ILE A 105 13.20 -2.66 -4.57
N GLY A 106 14.12 -1.73 -4.27
CA GLY A 106 13.79 -0.39 -3.78
C GLY A 106 12.89 0.40 -4.74
N GLU A 107 13.21 0.43 -6.03
CA GLU A 107 12.41 1.11 -7.06
C GLU A 107 11.02 0.48 -7.22
N LYS A 108 10.94 -0.86 -7.27
CA LYS A 108 9.67 -1.58 -7.31
C LYS A 108 8.83 -1.33 -6.07
N THR A 109 9.46 -1.25 -4.89
CA THR A 109 8.75 -0.94 -3.64
C THR A 109 8.13 0.45 -3.74
N TRP A 110 8.82 1.41 -4.34
CA TRP A 110 8.30 2.77 -4.48
C TRP A 110 7.11 2.84 -5.44
N ASN A 111 7.16 2.12 -6.55
CA ASN A 111 6.03 2.02 -7.47
C ASN A 111 4.83 1.31 -6.83
N LEU A 112 5.06 0.24 -6.09
CA LEU A 112 4.00 -0.48 -5.38
C LEU A 112 3.31 0.40 -4.33
N LEU A 113 4.04 1.30 -3.67
CA LEU A 113 3.46 2.29 -2.75
C LEU A 113 2.57 3.30 -3.46
N ILE A 114 3.05 3.83 -4.59
CA ILE A 114 2.31 4.82 -5.38
C ILE A 114 1.00 4.21 -5.87
N TRP A 115 1.06 3.01 -6.45
CA TRP A 115 -0.13 2.31 -6.93
C TRP A 115 -1.14 2.03 -5.84
N GLN A 116 -0.66 1.54 -4.71
CA GLN A 116 -1.46 1.31 -3.54
C GLN A 116 -2.20 2.57 -3.08
N ILE A 117 -1.51 3.70 -2.96
CA ILE A 117 -2.11 4.96 -2.50
C ILE A 117 -3.07 5.52 -3.56
N SER A 118 -2.70 5.48 -4.84
CA SER A 118 -3.55 5.98 -5.93
C SER A 118 -4.88 5.24 -6.00
N THR A 119 -4.84 3.91 -5.86
CA THR A 119 -6.05 3.09 -5.89
C THR A 119 -6.86 3.19 -4.61
N PHE A 120 -6.24 3.54 -3.48
CA PHE A 120 -6.93 3.89 -2.24
C PHE A 120 -7.85 5.10 -2.47
N PHE A 121 -7.28 6.18 -3.02
CA PHE A 121 -7.97 7.43 -3.29
C PHE A 121 -9.01 7.32 -4.41
N ALA A 122 -8.73 6.51 -5.44
CA ALA A 122 -9.71 6.24 -6.50
C ALA A 122 -11.00 5.64 -5.93
N SER A 123 -10.86 4.70 -4.99
CA SER A 123 -12.02 4.12 -4.31
C SER A 123 -12.79 5.12 -3.45
N LEU A 124 -12.07 5.97 -2.70
CA LEU A 124 -12.66 7.01 -1.89
C LEU A 124 -13.50 7.99 -2.75
N ILE A 125 -12.95 8.46 -3.88
CA ILE A 125 -13.62 9.40 -4.79
C ILE A 125 -14.88 8.78 -5.40
N CYS A 126 -14.79 7.54 -5.85
CA CYS A 126 -15.94 6.86 -6.43
C CYS A 126 -17.05 6.64 -5.38
N THR A 127 -16.67 6.25 -4.15
CA THR A 127 -17.61 6.13 -3.02
C THR A 127 -18.29 7.48 -2.70
N LEU A 128 -17.59 8.62 -2.80
CA LEU A 128 -18.15 9.96 -2.56
C LEU A 128 -19.12 10.42 -3.67
N VAL A 129 -18.81 10.13 -4.93
CA VAL A 129 -19.68 10.49 -6.07
C VAL A 129 -21.05 9.83 -5.94
N ILE A 130 -21.09 8.58 -5.48
CA ILE A 130 -22.33 7.83 -5.30
C ILE A 130 -23.24 8.50 -4.26
N ILE A 131 -22.65 8.95 -3.15
CA ILE A 131 -23.36 9.61 -2.05
C ILE A 131 -23.84 11.01 -2.47
N LEU A 132 -23.09 11.75 -3.30
CA LEU A 132 -23.53 13.05 -3.82
C LEU A 132 -24.75 12.96 -4.74
N ILE A 133 -24.80 11.93 -5.59
CA ILE A 133 -25.98 11.68 -6.44
C ILE A 133 -27.20 11.36 -5.56
N GLU A 134 -27.01 10.52 -4.54
CA GLU A 134 -28.08 10.11 -3.62
C GLU A 134 -28.71 11.28 -2.82
N TYR A 135 -27.93 12.33 -2.53
CA TYR A 135 -28.45 13.54 -1.87
C TYR A 135 -29.01 14.59 -2.85
N GLY A 136 -28.51 14.68 -4.08
CA GLY A 136 -29.04 15.57 -5.11
C GLY A 136 -30.47 15.22 -5.52
N ASP A 137 -30.74 13.92 -5.62
CA ASP A 137 -32.06 13.38 -5.96
C ASP A 137 -33.10 13.57 -4.83
N LYS A 138 -32.68 13.88 -3.58
CA LYS A 138 -33.58 14.14 -2.45
C LYS A 138 -34.00 15.61 -2.29
N ILE A 139 -33.38 16.56 -3.00
CA ILE A 139 -33.63 18.02 -2.86
C ILE A 139 -34.46 18.60 -4.03
N THR A 140 -34.50 17.91 -5.17
CA THR A 140 -35.18 18.35 -6.41
C THR A 140 -36.52 17.64 -6.56
#